data_AF-A0A7J8SPQ6-F1
#
_entry.id   AF-A0A7J8SPQ6-F1
#
_cell.length_a   1.000
_cell.length_b   1.000
_cell.length_c   1.000
_cell.angle_alpha   90.00
_cell.angle_beta   90.00
_cell.angle_gamma   90.00
#
_symmetry.space_group_name_H-M   'P 1'
#
loop_
_entity.id
_entity.type
_entity.pdbx_description
1 polymer ?
#
loop_
_entity_poly.entity_id
_entity_poly.type
_entity_poly.pdbx_seq_one_letter_code
_entity_poly.pdbx_strand_id
1 'polypeptide(L)' 'MVVRIRLSRFGCKNKPFYRVMAANSRSPRDGKHLEVLGYYNPLKTPFALPGNQG' A
#
# COMPACT_ATOMS: atom_id res chain seq x y z
N MET A 1 13.84 -12.46 14.15
CA MET A 1 13.42 -12.34 12.74
C MET A 1 11.98 -11.84 12.76
N VAL A 2 11.67 -10.68 12.16
CA VAL A 2 10.34 -10.05 12.26
C VAL A 2 9.85 -9.69 10.87
N VAL A 3 8.67 -10.20 10.52
CA VAL A 3 7.95 -9.86 9.29
C VAL A 3 7.09 -8.64 9.56
N ARG A 4 7.12 -7.69 8.63
CA ARG A 4 6.30 -6.49 8.65
C ARG A 4 5.54 -6.35 7.34
N ILE A 5 4.32 -5.85 7.47
CA ILE A 5 3.55 -5.38 6.32
C ILE A 5 4.02 -3.95 6.01
N ARG A 6 4.37 -3.69 4.76
CA ARG A 6 4.83 -2.37 4.31
C ARG A 6 4.26 -1.99 2.96
N LEU A 7 4.31 -0.69 2.67
CA LEU A 7 3.91 -0.12 1.38
C LEU A 7 5.15 0.21 0.56
N SER A 8 5.32 -0.42 -0.60
CA SER A 8 6.32 0.03 -1.59
C SER A 8 5.66 0.99 -2.56
N ARG A 9 6.32 2.13 -2.78
CA ARG A 9 5.79 3.24 -3.58
C ARG A 9 6.13 3.02 -5.05
N PHE A 10 5.09 3.04 -5.87
CA PHE A 10 5.11 3.03 -7.33
C PHE A 10 4.33 4.23 -7.87
N GLY A 11 4.32 4.35 -9.19
CA GLY A 11 3.60 5.42 -9.90
C GLY A 11 4.45 6.64 -10.19
N CYS A 12 3.79 7.69 -10.64
CA CYS A 12 4.44 8.90 -11.14
C CYS A 12 4.40 10.02 -10.09
N LYS A 13 5.11 11.12 -10.36
CA LYS A 13 4.94 12.37 -9.62
C LYS A 13 3.45 12.75 -9.61
N ASN A 14 2.92 13.06 -8.43
CA ASN A 14 1.50 13.36 -8.17
C ASN A 14 0.50 12.23 -8.45
N LYS A 15 0.95 11.01 -8.76
CA LYS A 15 0.10 9.83 -8.94
C LYS A 15 0.69 8.62 -8.20
N PRO A 16 0.68 8.64 -6.85
CA PRO A 16 1.25 7.56 -6.06
C PRO A 16 0.36 6.31 -6.11
N PHE A 17 0.99 5.16 -6.29
CA PHE A 17 0.37 3.84 -6.19
C PHE A 17 1.19 2.99 -5.23
N TYR A 18 0.56 2.23 -4.34
CA TYR A 18 1.26 1.46 -3.34
C TYR A 18 0.95 -0.02 -3.47
N ARG A 19 1.99 -0.85 -3.37
CA ARG A 19 1.85 -2.29 -3.20
C ARG A 19 1.98 -2.63 -1.71
N VAL A 20 1.03 -3.38 -1.18
CA VAL A 20 1.05 -3.90 0.19
C VAL A 20 1.83 -5.21 0.16
N MET A 21 2.94 -5.29 0.90
CA MET A 21 3.83 -6.46 0.89
C MET A 21 4.20 -6.91 2.29
N ALA A 22 4.34 -8.22 2.46
CA ALA A 22 4.99 -8.81 3.63
C ALA A 22 6.49 -8.95 3.36
N ALA A 23 7.33 -8.35 4.21
CA ALA A 23 8.78 -8.46 4.10
C ALA A 23 9.45 -8.50 5.47
N ASN A 24 10.65 -9.08 5.53
CA ASN A 24 11.47 -8.99 6.73
C ASN A 24 11.85 -7.53 7.01
N SER A 25 11.86 -7.14 8.28
CA SER A 25 12.13 -5.74 8.68
C SER A 25 13.50 -5.21 8.25
N ARG A 26 14.46 -6.09 7.96
CA ARG A 26 15.82 -5.72 7.50
C ARG A 26 15.95 -5.66 5.97
N SER A 27 14.92 -6.05 5.22
CA SER A 27 14.96 -6.04 3.75
C SER A 27 14.81 -4.60 3.21
N PRO A 28 15.56 -4.21 2.17
CA PRO A 28 15.41 -2.90 1.53
C PRO A 28 13.99 -2.68 0.98
N ARG A 29 13.50 -1.43 0.98
CA ARG A 29 12.08 -1.06 0.72
C ARG A 29 11.51 -1.61 -0.58
N ASP A 30 12.30 -1.53 -1.64
CA ASP A 30 11.90 -1.91 -3.00
C ASP A 30 12.56 -3.22 -3.47
N GLY A 31 13.20 -3.95 -2.54
CA GLY A 31 13.87 -5.22 -2.80
C GLY A 31 13.08 -6.44 -2.34
N LYS A 32 13.79 -7.52 -1.99
CA LYS A 32 13.23 -8.85 -1.70
C LYS A 32 12.10 -8.81 -0.66
N HIS A 33 10.89 -9.06 -1.12
CA HIS A 33 9.69 -9.29 -0.32
C HIS A 33 9.39 -10.80 -0.24
N LEU A 34 8.63 -11.22 0.76
CA LEU A 34 8.11 -12.59 0.85
C LEU A 34 6.97 -12.74 -0.16
N GLU A 35 5.95 -11.90 -0.04
CA GLU A 35 4.73 -11.93 -0.87
C GLU A 35 4.05 -10.55 -0.97
N VAL A 36 3.32 -10.34 -2.06
CA VAL A 36 2.45 -9.17 -2.27
C VAL A 36 1.04 -9.51 -1.80
N LEU A 37 0.57 -8.82 -0.75
CA LEU A 37 -0.75 -9.03 -0.16
C LEU A 37 -1.85 -8.26 -0.92
N GLY A 38 -1.49 -7.20 -1.63
CA GLY A 38 -2.45 -6.44 -2.41
C GLY A 38 -1.94 -5.07 -2.86
N TYR A 39 -2.90 -4.22 -3.22
CA TYR A 39 -2.65 -2.92 -3.83
C TYR A 39 -3.49 -1.84 -3.16
N TYR A 40 -2.88 -0.69 -2.95
CA TYR A 40 -3.52 0.48 -2.38
C TYR A 40 -3.33 1.67 -3.32
N ASN A 41 -4.46 2.21 -3.81
CA ASN A 41 -4.49 3.42 -4.61
C ASN A 41 -5.19 4.54 -3.82
N PRO A 42 -4.45 5.50 -3.24
CA PRO A 42 -5.02 6.58 -2.45
C PRO A 42 -5.81 7.58 -3.29
N LEU A 43 -5.61 7.61 -4.61
CA LEU A 43 -6.37 8.46 -5.52
C LEU A 43 -7.70 7.84 -5.94
N LYS A 44 -7.95 6.58 -5.59
CA LYS A 44 -9.26 5.98 -5.79
C LYS A 44 -10.20 6.67 -4.81
N THR A 45 -11.22 7.34 -5.35
CA THR A 45 -12.25 8.01 -4.56
C THR A 45 -12.71 7.06 -3.46
N PRO A 46 -12.55 7.43 -2.18
CA PRO A 46 -13.05 6.59 -1.09
C PRO A 46 -14.54 6.39 -1.32
N PHE A 47 -15.03 5.18 -1.01
CA PHE A 47 -16.45 4.90 -1.02
C PHE A 47 -17.15 6.02 -0.28
N ALA A 48 -17.96 6.82 -0.99
CA ALA A 48 -18.69 7.92 -0.39
C ALA A 48 -19.59 7.30 0.66
N LEU A 49 -19.26 7.49 1.94
CA LEU A 49 -20.17 7.14 3.01
C LEU A 49 -21.45 7.91 2.70
N PRO A 50 -22.61 7.23 2.54
CA PRO A 50 -23.86 7.94 2.36
C PRO A 50 -23.99 8.85 3.58
N GLY A 51 -23.90 10.16 3.34
CA GLY A 51 -24.06 11.15 4.40
C GLY A 51 -25.38 10.86 5.12
N ASN A 52 -25.35 10.94 6.45
CA ASN A 52 -26.54 10.90 7.28
C ASN A 52 -27.59 11.83 6.65
N GLN A 53 -28.61 11.24 6.05
CA GLN A 53 -29.79 11.95 5.57
C GLN A 53 -30.70 12.14 6.77
N GLY A 54 -30.87 13.40 7.19
CA GLY A 54 -31.95 13.85 8.09
C GLY A 54 -31.76 13.49 9.56
#